data_AF-A0AAI8PRN7-F1
#
_entry.id   AF-A0AAI8PRN7-F1
#
_cell.length_a   1.000
_cell.length_b   1.000
_cell.length_c   1.000
_cell.angle_alpha   90.00
_cell.angle_beta   90.00
_cell.angle_gamma   90.00
#
_symmetry.space_group_name_H-M   'P 1'
#
loop_
_entity.id
_entity.type
_entity.pdbx_description
1 polymer ?
#
loop_
_entity_poly.entity_id
_entity_poly.type
_entity_poly.pdbx_seq_one_letter_code
_entity_poly.pdbx_strand_id
1 'polypeptide(L)' 'MQKIQLTYWWNGHEPGDVVDVDDLAARELLGVIARPAEGDADSEDAADPADSDD' A
#
# COMPACT_ATOMS: atom_id res chain seq x y z
N MET A 1 0.56 -16.05 0.68
CA MET A 1 0.87 -14.64 1.01
C MET A 1 -0.13 -13.78 0.25
N GLN A 2 -0.66 -12.74 0.90
CA GLN A 2 -1.70 -11.84 0.39
C GLN A 2 -1.12 -10.43 0.22
N LYS A 3 -1.49 -9.76 -0.86
CA LYS A 3 -1.17 -8.35 -1.08
C LYS A 3 -2.22 -7.47 -0.42
N ILE A 4 -1.74 -6.51 0.37
CA ILE A 4 -2.58 -5.49 1.00
C ILE A 4 -1.99 -4.12 0.70
N GLN A 5 -2.86 -3.13 0.52
CA GLN A 5 -2.43 -1.74 0.40
C GLN A 5 -2.53 -1.06 1.76
N LEU A 6 -1.43 -0.48 2.22
CA LEU A 6 -1.38 0.24 3.49
C LEU A 6 -2.15 1.54 3.39
N THR A 7 -2.90 1.88 4.43
CA THR A 7 -3.57 3.19 4.56
C THR A 7 -2.89 4.07 5.60
N TYR A 8 -1.86 3.54 6.30
CA TYR A 8 -1.04 4.24 7.28
C TYR A 8 0.41 3.74 7.22
N TRP A 9 1.33 4.52 7.79
CA TRP A 9 2.73 4.14 7.94
C TRP A 9 2.86 2.86 8.77
N TRP A 10 3.48 1.83 8.18
CA TRP A 10 3.69 0.55 8.86
C TRP A 10 4.99 -0.11 8.39
N ASN A 11 5.82 -0.51 9.36
CA ASN A 11 7.06 -1.26 9.09
C ASN A 11 8.00 -0.59 8.05
N GLY A 12 8.04 0.74 8.04
CA GLY A 12 8.85 1.51 7.09
C GLY A 12 8.21 1.71 5.71
N HIS A 13 7.00 1.23 5.49
CA HIS A 13 6.19 1.48 4.31
C HIS A 13 5.21 2.63 4.53
N GLU A 14 4.96 3.40 3.50
CA GLU A 14 4.07 4.55 3.53
C GLU A 14 2.63 4.19 3.14
N PRO A 15 1.62 5.00 3.54
CA PRO A 15 0.26 4.80 3.06
C PRO A 15 0.24 4.88 1.54
N GLY A 16 -0.37 3.88 0.90
CA GLY A 16 -0.38 3.71 -0.55
C GLY A 16 0.49 2.54 -1.00
N ASP A 17 1.51 2.16 -0.23
CA ASP A 17 2.35 1.01 -0.55
C ASP A 17 1.56 -0.29 -0.54
N VAL A 18 1.84 -1.14 -1.53
CA VAL A 18 1.32 -2.51 -1.60
C VAL A 18 2.40 -3.46 -1.09
N VAL A 19 2.12 -4.08 0.05
CA VAL A 19 3.02 -5.04 0.69
C VAL A 19 2.43 -6.45 0.64
N ASP A 20 3.30 -7.44 0.50
CA ASP A 20 2.94 -8.86 0.52
C ASP A 20 3.18 -9.40 1.93
N VAL A 21 2.12 -9.88 2.58
CA VAL A 21 2.17 -10.38 3.95
C VAL A 21 1.51 -11.75 4.06
N ASP A 22 1.79 -12.48 5.13
CA ASP A 22 1.12 -13.76 5.38
C ASP A 22 -0.37 -13.58 5.64
N ASP A 23 -1.14 -14.63 5.38
CA ASP A 23 -2.61 -14.62 5.46
C ASP A 23 -3.12 -14.21 6.85
N LEU A 24 -2.41 -14.64 7.91
CA LEU A 24 -2.73 -14.27 9.28
C LEU A 24 -2.52 -12.76 9.52
N ALA A 25 -1.37 -12.23 9.10
CA ALA A 25 -1.05 -10.81 9.26
C ALA A 25 -1.98 -9.93 8.40
N ALA A 26 -2.27 -10.35 7.16
CA ALA A 26 -3.22 -9.66 6.29
C ALA A 26 -4.57 -9.48 7.01
N ARG A 27 -5.10 -10.55 7.62
CA ARG A 27 -6.40 -10.50 8.30
C ARG A 27 -6.43 -9.58 9.51
N GLU A 28 -5.31 -9.37 10.20
CA GLU A 28 -5.21 -8.42 11.31
C GLU A 28 -5.06 -6.97 10.84
N LEU A 29 -4.36 -6.77 9.73
CA LEU A 29 -4.08 -5.44 9.18
C LEU A 29 -5.26 -4.90 8.35
N LEU A 30 -5.96 -5.77 7.64
CA LEU A 30 -7.10 -5.46 6.80
C LEU A 30 -8.25 -4.88 7.63
N GLY A 31 -8.69 -3.68 7.26
CA GLY A 31 -9.75 -2.95 7.95
C GLY A 31 -9.28 -2.13 9.16
N VAL A 32 -8.00 -2.23 9.55
CA VAL A 32 -7.40 -1.41 10.61
C VAL A 32 -6.42 -0.40 10.01
N ILE A 33 -5.38 -0.89 9.34
CA ILE A 33 -4.34 -0.06 8.72
C ILE A 33 -4.02 -0.42 7.27
N ALA A 34 -4.76 -1.36 6.69
CA ALA A 34 -4.63 -1.77 5.30
C ALA A 34 -5.98 -2.09 4.68
N ARG A 35 -6.02 -2.11 3.36
CA ARG A 35 -7.15 -2.56 2.54
C ARG A 35 -6.70 -3.65 1.57
N PRO A 36 -7.62 -4.51 1.08
CA PRO A 36 -7.26 -5.52 0.10
C PRO A 36 -6.66 -4.83 -1.12
N ALA A 37 -5.48 -5.26 -1.56
CA ALA A 37 -4.97 -4.86 -2.86
C ALA A 37 -5.68 -5.74 -3.90
N GLU A 38 -6.83 -5.29 -4.41
CA GLU A 38 -7.45 -5.92 -5.57
C GLU A 38 -6.46 -5.83 -6.74
N GLY A 39 -6.13 -6.98 -7.34
CA GLY A 39 -5.16 -7.06 -8.41
C GLY A 39 -5.57 -6.26 -9.62
N ASP A 40 -4.71 -5.31 -9.99
CA ASP A 40 -4.44 -4.86 -11.36
C ASP A 40 -5.64 -4.35 -12.18
N ALA A 41 -6.08 -3.13 -11.89
CA ALA A 41 -6.52 -2.16 -12.91
C ALA A 41 -6.36 -0.74 -12.35
N ASP A 42 -5.45 0.05 -12.91
CA ASP A 42 -5.25 1.49 -12.65
C ASP A 42 -4.75 1.89 -11.25
N SER A 43 -3.44 1.90 -11.07
CA SER A 43 -2.78 2.97 -10.29
C SER A 43 -1.40 3.26 -10.88
N GLU A 44 -1.41 3.70 -12.14
CA GLU A 44 -0.42 4.63 -12.69
C GLU A 44 -0.81 6.06 -12.27
N ASP A 45 -0.82 6.39 -10.97
CA ASP A 45 -0.94 7.76 -10.42
C ASP A 45 -0.84 7.65 -8.88
N ALA A 46 0.03 8.29 -8.11
CA ALA A 46 0.95 9.39 -8.35
C ALA A 46 2.11 9.29 -7.34
N ALA A 47 3.34 9.18 -7.85
CA ALA A 47 4.49 9.78 -7.18
C ALA A 47 4.97 10.88 -8.13
N ASP A 48 4.44 12.08 -7.88
CA ASP A 48 4.82 13.35 -8.47
C ASP A 48 6.36 13.44 -8.55
N PRO A 49 6.99 13.47 -9.72
CA PRO A 49 8.41 13.79 -9.80
C PRO A 49 8.52 15.25 -9.39
N ALA A 50 9.00 15.48 -8.17
CA ALA A 50 9.32 16.81 -7.66
C ALA A 50 10.03 17.62 -8.75
N ASP A 51 9.28 18.55 -9.32
CA ASP A 51 9.70 19.50 -10.33
C ASP A 51 10.90 20.27 -9.79
N SER A 52 12.06 20.04 -10.41
CA SER A 52 13.20 20.93 -10.31
C SER A 52 12.96 22.13 -11.22
N ASP A 53 12.73 23.33 -10.66
CA ASP A 53 13.26 24.61 -11.18
C ASP A 53 12.97 25.78 -10.21
N ASP A 54 14.02 26.32 -9.57
CA ASP A 54 14.31 27.77 -9.44
C ASP A 54 15.79 27.98 -9.08
#